data_AF-A0A3D4HA38-F1
#
_entry.id   AF-A0A3D4HA38-F1
#
_cell.length_a   1.000
_cell.length_b   1.000
_cell.length_c   1.000
_cell.angle_alpha   90.00
_cell.angle_beta   90.00
_cell.angle_gamma   90.00
#
_symmetry.space_group_name_H-M   'P 1'
#
loop_
_entity.id
_entity.type
_entity.pdbx_description
1 polymer ?
#
loop_
_entity_poly.entity_id
_entity_poly.type
_entity_poly.pdbx_seq_one_letter_code
_entity_poly.pdbx_strand_id
1 'polypeptide(L)'
;MVLDLECGLESLSYKEASESMMRTFSASKHIFLLLAAALFYGCSESVTLEVLDETEDPIYRRAKDLLARDLNSEALSNFNKLIAKRDGVAPESHLEAGLIHLNHIKDPISAIYHFKRYIAIKQRQRQSSQRDAGMARVEDLVSTAKKELLMTVDAQDYRLKLLDTIEQLREESESMKIQLQEFRKQKSSGALSSGAFSQTPGSSGIVDNSIGQSRDRLEPNRPNTQTSQGRRIYTVQERDSLYKISRQMYGDPSRWREILDANRGVLPSESQLQPGMRLIIP
;
A
#
# COMPACT_ATOMS: atom_id res chain seq x y z
N MET A 1 -70.69 63.23 70.85
CA MET A 1 -70.87 62.83 69.44
C MET A 1 -69.49 62.35 68.97
N VAL A 2 -68.95 61.26 69.55
CA VAL A 2 -69.05 59.85 69.08
C VAL A 2 -68.53 59.78 67.62
N LEU A 3 -67.23 59.56 67.34
CA LEU A 3 -66.42 58.31 67.38
C LEU A 3 -67.15 57.07 66.86
N ASP A 4 -66.75 56.57 65.68
CA ASP A 4 -66.34 55.16 65.43
C ASP A 4 -66.11 54.84 63.93
N LEU A 5 -65.26 53.82 63.70
CA LEU A 5 -64.98 53.03 62.48
C LEU A 5 -64.07 53.68 61.41
N GLU A 6 -62.77 53.39 61.28
CA GLU A 6 -61.98 52.14 61.39
C GLU A 6 -62.10 51.17 60.19
N CYS A 7 -60.92 50.80 59.68
CA CYS A 7 -60.55 49.57 58.97
C CYS A 7 -60.94 49.40 57.49
N GLY A 8 -59.93 49.37 56.59
CA GLY A 8 -60.15 48.80 55.25
C GLY A 8 -59.11 49.02 54.13
N LEU A 9 -57.86 49.46 54.36
CA LEU A 9 -56.97 49.84 53.23
C LEU A 9 -55.50 49.37 53.30
N GLU A 10 -55.18 48.24 53.94
CA GLU A 10 -53.79 47.71 53.94
C GLU A 10 -53.58 46.36 53.22
N SER A 11 -54.59 45.78 52.57
CA SER A 11 -54.44 44.44 51.96
C SER A 11 -54.18 44.39 50.45
N LEU A 12 -54.06 45.53 49.75
CA LEU A 12 -53.91 45.53 48.28
C LEU A 12 -52.48 45.74 47.75
N SER A 13 -51.51 46.16 48.59
CA SER A 13 -50.16 46.48 48.09
C SER A 13 -49.20 45.28 47.97
N TYR A 14 -49.56 44.09 48.45
CA TYR A 14 -48.67 42.91 48.41
C TYR A 14 -48.96 41.93 47.26
N LYS A 15 -50.03 42.14 46.46
CA LYS A 15 -50.39 41.25 45.35
C LYS A 15 -49.84 41.66 43.98
N GLU A 16 -49.39 42.90 43.81
CA GLU A 16 -48.88 43.37 42.50
C GLU A 16 -47.37 43.17 42.31
N ALA A 17 -46.60 42.93 43.37
CA ALA A 17 -45.14 42.75 43.28
C ALA A 17 -44.70 41.32 42.90
N SER A 18 -45.56 40.30 43.02
CA SER A 18 -45.20 38.91 42.71
C SER A 18 -45.52 38.47 41.27
N GLU A 19 -46.39 39.18 40.56
CA GLU A 19 -46.69 38.87 39.14
C GLU A 19 -45.65 39.46 38.17
N SER A 20 -44.93 40.53 38.53
CA SER A 20 -43.93 41.13 37.64
C SER A 20 -42.61 40.33 37.59
N MET A 21 -42.25 39.64 38.68
CA MET A 21 -41.00 38.86 38.77
C MET A 21 -41.11 37.44 38.16
N MET A 22 -42.32 36.95 37.90
CA MET A 22 -42.56 35.67 37.20
C MET A 22 -42.74 35.82 35.67
N ARG A 23 -42.98 37.03 35.16
CA ARG A 23 -43.10 37.27 33.71
C ARG A 23 -41.75 37.44 33.00
N THR A 24 -40.71 37.88 33.70
CA THR A 24 -39.36 38.06 33.13
C THR A 24 -38.58 36.75 33.00
N PHE A 25 -38.85 35.74 33.84
CA PHE A 25 -38.25 34.40 33.73
C PHE A 25 -38.84 33.55 32.60
N SER A 26 -40.07 33.80 32.17
CA SER A 26 -40.71 33.07 31.06
C SER A 26 -40.18 33.54 29.70
N ALA A 27 -39.98 34.85 29.52
CA ALA A 27 -39.41 35.40 28.29
C ALA A 27 -37.98 34.88 28.02
N SER A 28 -37.17 34.68 29.06
CA SER A 28 -35.82 34.11 28.92
C SER A 28 -35.83 32.63 28.50
N LYS A 29 -36.82 31.83 28.92
CA LYS A 29 -36.95 30.44 28.49
C LYS A 29 -37.33 30.35 27.02
N HIS A 30 -38.23 31.20 26.55
CA HIS A 30 -38.63 31.22 25.14
C HIS A 30 -37.54 31.72 24.21
N ILE A 31 -36.69 32.67 24.64
CA ILE A 31 -35.51 33.10 23.89
C ILE A 31 -34.48 31.96 23.80
N PHE A 32 -34.21 31.25 24.90
CA PHE A 32 -33.30 30.09 24.87
C PHE A 32 -33.86 28.93 24.04
N LEU A 33 -35.17 28.72 24.05
CA LEU A 33 -35.85 27.69 23.24
C LEU A 33 -35.90 28.06 21.75
N LEU A 34 -36.04 29.36 21.41
CA LEU A 34 -35.94 29.85 20.03
C LEU A 34 -34.49 29.83 19.51
N LEU A 35 -33.50 30.15 20.35
CA LEU A 35 -32.08 30.08 19.99
C LEU A 35 -31.61 28.62 19.86
N ALA A 36 -32.11 27.71 20.71
CA ALA A 36 -31.89 26.27 20.56
C ALA A 36 -32.64 25.71 19.33
N ALA A 37 -33.87 26.16 19.05
CA ALA A 37 -34.59 25.78 17.83
C ALA A 37 -33.89 26.29 16.56
N ALA A 38 -33.24 27.45 16.59
CA ALA A 38 -32.41 27.94 15.49
C ALA A 38 -31.13 27.12 15.28
N LEU A 39 -30.60 26.46 16.32
CA LEU A 39 -29.51 25.48 16.20
C LEU A 39 -29.98 24.12 15.66
N PHE A 40 -31.28 23.79 15.79
CA PHE A 40 -31.87 22.57 15.20
C PHE A 40 -32.51 22.80 13.82
N TYR A 41 -32.81 24.04 13.44
CA TYR A 41 -33.22 24.46 12.09
C TYR A 41 -32.05 25.07 11.29
N GLY A 42 -30.81 24.86 11.74
CA GLY A 42 -29.66 24.89 10.86
C GLY A 42 -29.78 23.75 9.88
N CYS A 43 -30.57 23.93 8.82
CA CYS A 43 -30.41 23.16 7.59
C CYS A 43 -28.94 23.24 7.23
N SER A 44 -28.22 22.15 7.47
CA SER A 44 -27.00 21.89 6.74
C SER A 44 -27.41 21.74 5.29
N GLU A 45 -27.56 22.85 4.58
CA GLU A 45 -27.33 22.86 3.16
C GLU A 45 -25.83 22.59 3.04
N SER A 46 -25.46 21.31 3.18
CA SER A 46 -24.23 20.83 2.59
C SER A 46 -24.41 21.16 1.13
N VAL A 47 -23.81 22.28 0.71
CA VAL A 47 -23.53 22.57 -0.68
C VAL A 47 -22.73 21.37 -1.15
N THR A 48 -23.44 20.35 -1.63
CA THR A 48 -22.88 19.34 -2.49
C THR A 48 -22.49 20.16 -3.70
N LEU A 49 -21.23 20.59 -3.73
CA LEU A 49 -20.62 21.12 -4.93
C LEU A 49 -20.90 20.05 -5.97
N GLU A 50 -21.90 20.30 -6.83
CA GLU A 50 -22.40 19.32 -7.77
C GLU A 50 -21.25 19.11 -8.74
N VAL A 51 -20.47 18.05 -8.49
CA VAL A 51 -19.31 17.71 -9.32
C VAL A 51 -19.91 17.35 -10.66
N LEU A 52 -19.93 18.32 -11.58
CA LEU A 52 -20.39 18.15 -12.94
C LEU A 52 -19.78 16.86 -13.50
N ASP A 53 -20.64 16.00 -14.02
CA ASP A 53 -20.21 14.75 -14.62
C ASP A 53 -19.19 15.04 -15.72
N GLU A 54 -18.18 14.19 -15.82
CA GLU A 54 -17.07 14.44 -16.74
C GLU A 54 -17.56 14.53 -18.19
N THR A 55 -18.55 13.72 -18.55
CA THR A 55 -19.09 13.65 -19.90
C THR A 55 -19.81 14.93 -20.33
N GLU A 56 -20.28 15.72 -19.36
CA GLU A 56 -20.97 16.98 -19.59
C GLU A 56 -19.99 18.18 -19.71
N ASP A 57 -18.71 18.00 -19.34
CA ASP A 57 -17.69 19.04 -19.46
C ASP A 57 -17.54 19.48 -20.94
N PRO A 58 -17.56 20.78 -21.25
CA PRO A 58 -17.45 21.27 -22.62
C PRO A 58 -16.14 20.84 -23.30
N ILE A 59 -15.06 20.61 -22.54
CA ILE A 59 -13.79 20.11 -23.08
C ILE A 59 -13.96 18.64 -23.52
N TYR A 60 -14.67 17.83 -22.74
CA TYR A 60 -14.95 16.44 -23.07
C TYR A 60 -15.80 16.33 -24.35
N ARG A 61 -16.91 17.08 -24.42
CA ARG A 61 -17.79 17.10 -25.59
C ARG A 61 -17.05 17.55 -26.85
N ARG A 62 -16.23 18.60 -26.76
CA ARG A 62 -15.37 19.03 -27.86
C ARG A 62 -14.39 17.94 -28.29
N ALA A 63 -13.79 17.21 -27.35
CA ALA A 63 -12.89 16.10 -27.68
C ALA A 63 -13.62 14.98 -28.43
N LYS A 64 -14.85 14.64 -28.04
CA LYS A 64 -15.68 13.65 -28.75
C LYS A 64 -16.06 14.12 -30.17
N ASP A 65 -16.37 15.40 -30.35
CA ASP A 65 -16.61 15.98 -31.68
C ASP A 65 -15.38 15.90 -32.59
N LEU A 66 -14.19 16.08 -32.03
CA LEU A 66 -12.92 15.93 -32.75
C LEU A 66 -12.66 14.46 -33.12
N LEU A 67 -12.94 13.52 -32.22
CA LEU A 67 -12.88 12.08 -32.53
C LEU A 67 -13.82 11.69 -33.66
N ALA A 68 -15.04 12.24 -33.68
CA ALA A 68 -16.01 11.98 -34.76
C ALA A 68 -15.53 12.46 -36.13
N ARG A 69 -14.53 13.37 -36.17
CA ARG A 69 -13.89 13.89 -37.38
C ARG A 69 -12.52 13.22 -37.66
N ASP A 70 -12.18 12.17 -36.92
CA ASP A 70 -10.90 11.47 -36.96
C ASP A 70 -9.68 12.37 -36.61
N LEU A 71 -9.90 13.48 -35.91
CA LEU A 71 -8.87 14.42 -35.46
C LEU A 71 -8.27 13.95 -34.12
N ASN A 72 -7.66 12.76 -34.15
CA ASN A 72 -7.21 12.02 -32.96
C ASN A 72 -6.20 12.78 -32.09
N SER A 73 -5.24 13.48 -32.70
CA SER A 73 -4.23 14.26 -31.97
C SER A 73 -4.84 15.44 -31.22
N GLU A 74 -5.80 16.12 -31.82
CA GLU A 74 -6.49 17.27 -31.24
C GLU A 74 -7.48 16.84 -30.15
N ALA A 75 -8.18 15.73 -30.37
CA ALA A 75 -9.01 15.10 -29.36
C ALA A 75 -8.19 14.71 -28.13
N LEU A 76 -7.04 14.05 -28.34
CA LEU A 76 -6.13 13.68 -27.26
C LEU A 76 -5.64 14.89 -26.47
N SER A 77 -5.30 15.99 -27.14
CA SER A 77 -4.93 17.25 -26.47
C SER A 77 -6.04 17.77 -25.56
N ASN A 78 -7.31 17.71 -26.01
CA ASN A 78 -8.45 18.11 -25.18
C ASN A 78 -8.66 17.16 -23.99
N PHE A 79 -8.56 15.84 -24.18
CA PHE A 79 -8.63 14.89 -23.06
C PHE A 79 -7.52 15.13 -22.04
N ASN A 80 -6.28 15.34 -22.48
CA ASN A 80 -5.15 15.67 -21.58
C ASN A 80 -5.38 16.99 -20.84
N LYS A 81 -5.94 18.01 -21.51
CA LYS A 81 -6.32 19.27 -20.87
C LYS A 81 -7.37 19.06 -19.78
N LEU A 82 -8.36 18.20 -20.02
CA LEU A 82 -9.38 17.88 -19.02
C LEU A 82 -8.83 17.06 -17.85
N ILE A 83 -7.97 16.08 -18.13
CA ILE A 83 -7.23 15.32 -17.11
C ILE A 83 -6.44 16.28 -16.21
N ALA A 84 -5.70 17.23 -16.79
CA ALA A 84 -4.96 18.23 -16.04
C ALA A 84 -5.88 19.16 -15.22
N LYS A 85 -6.99 19.62 -15.80
CA LYS A 85 -7.99 20.47 -15.14
C LYS A 85 -8.61 19.79 -13.90
N ARG A 86 -8.68 18.46 -13.88
CA ARG A 86 -9.29 17.65 -12.82
C ARG A 86 -8.25 16.95 -11.93
N ASP A 87 -7.01 17.46 -11.87
CA ASP A 87 -5.91 16.90 -11.08
C ASP A 87 -5.66 15.40 -11.31
N GLY A 88 -5.86 14.96 -12.55
CA GLY A 88 -5.73 13.56 -12.95
C GLY A 88 -6.89 12.65 -12.53
N VAL A 89 -7.98 13.19 -11.99
CA VAL A 89 -9.20 12.46 -11.63
C VAL A 89 -10.25 12.61 -12.73
N ALA A 90 -9.95 12.02 -13.89
CA ALA A 90 -10.79 12.07 -15.08
C ALA A 90 -10.86 10.68 -15.76
N PRO A 91 -11.65 9.73 -15.23
CA PRO A 91 -11.61 8.36 -15.73
C PRO A 91 -12.04 8.28 -17.20
N GLU A 92 -13.13 8.93 -17.62
CA GLU A 92 -13.62 8.84 -18.99
C GLU A 92 -12.57 9.34 -20.01
N SER A 93 -11.90 10.45 -19.72
CA SER A 93 -10.81 11.01 -20.52
C SER A 93 -9.59 10.10 -20.53
N HIS A 94 -9.27 9.45 -19.41
CA HIS A 94 -8.22 8.43 -19.39
C HIS A 94 -8.59 7.26 -20.31
N LEU A 95 -9.84 6.78 -20.31
CA LEU A 95 -10.26 5.70 -21.20
C LEU A 95 -10.10 6.09 -22.68
N GLU A 96 -10.63 7.24 -23.07
CA GLU A 96 -10.56 7.74 -24.45
C GLU A 96 -9.11 7.99 -24.89
N ALA A 97 -8.28 8.62 -24.03
CA ALA A 97 -6.87 8.81 -24.31
C ALA A 97 -6.13 7.47 -24.48
N GLY A 98 -6.43 6.47 -23.65
CA GLY A 98 -5.86 5.13 -23.79
C GLY A 98 -6.22 4.45 -25.12
N LEU A 99 -7.46 4.61 -25.57
CA LEU A 99 -7.92 4.10 -26.86
C LEU A 99 -7.21 4.79 -28.04
N ILE A 100 -7.01 6.12 -27.97
CA ILE A 100 -6.26 6.85 -28.99
C ILE A 100 -4.81 6.36 -29.07
N HIS A 101 -4.16 6.16 -27.93
CA HIS A 101 -2.78 5.66 -27.89
C HIS A 101 -2.66 4.25 -28.48
N LEU A 102 -3.61 3.36 -28.16
CA LEU A 102 -3.62 1.99 -28.64
C LEU A 102 -3.92 1.90 -30.15
N ASN A 103 -4.97 2.59 -30.61
CA ASN A 103 -5.51 2.38 -31.94
C ASN A 103 -4.85 3.25 -33.01
N HIS A 104 -4.48 4.50 -32.68
CA HIS A 104 -4.02 5.48 -33.66
C HIS A 104 -2.53 5.81 -33.51
N ILE A 105 -2.05 6.10 -32.29
CA ILE A 105 -0.65 6.49 -32.06
C ILE A 105 0.27 5.26 -32.06
N LYS A 106 -0.26 4.07 -31.76
CA LYS A 106 0.50 2.81 -31.61
C LYS A 106 1.56 2.91 -30.52
N ASP A 107 1.20 3.58 -29.42
CA ASP A 107 1.97 3.63 -28.19
C ASP A 107 1.29 2.79 -27.08
N PRO A 108 1.62 1.49 -26.99
CA PRO A 108 1.01 0.62 -25.99
C PRO A 108 1.40 0.98 -24.56
N ILE A 109 2.53 1.68 -24.32
CA ILE A 109 2.96 2.05 -22.97
C ILE A 109 2.02 3.10 -22.40
N SER A 110 1.79 4.17 -23.18
CA SER A 110 0.84 5.21 -22.79
C SER A 110 -0.57 4.67 -22.68
N ALA A 111 -0.99 3.78 -23.58
CA ALA A 111 -2.29 3.12 -23.49
C ALA A 111 -2.47 2.38 -22.15
N ILE A 112 -1.48 1.55 -21.75
CA ILE A 112 -1.50 0.83 -20.46
C ILE A 112 -1.58 1.80 -19.28
N TYR A 113 -0.83 2.90 -19.31
CA TYR A 113 -0.88 3.92 -18.27
C TYR A 113 -2.30 4.48 -18.10
N HIS A 114 -2.92 4.92 -19.19
CA HIS A 114 -4.24 5.52 -19.18
C HIS A 114 -5.32 4.53 -18.72
N PHE A 115 -5.31 3.30 -19.20
CA PHE A 115 -6.25 2.26 -18.74
C PHE A 115 -6.08 1.92 -17.26
N LYS A 116 -4.84 1.83 -16.76
CA LYS A 116 -4.58 1.61 -15.33
C LYS A 116 -5.08 2.77 -14.46
N ARG A 117 -4.95 4.01 -14.94
CA ARG A 117 -5.51 5.20 -14.25
C ARG A 117 -7.04 5.12 -14.18
N TYR A 118 -7.71 4.77 -15.27
CA TYR A 118 -9.16 4.53 -15.29
C TYR A 118 -9.59 3.55 -14.20
N ILE A 119 -8.96 2.36 -14.16
CA ILE A 119 -9.28 1.30 -13.19
C ILE A 119 -9.04 1.80 -11.76
N ALA A 120 -7.89 2.43 -11.49
CA ALA A 120 -7.54 2.92 -10.17
C ALA A 120 -8.53 3.96 -9.63
N ILE A 121 -9.02 4.87 -10.49
CA ILE A 121 -10.00 5.89 -10.11
C ILE A 121 -11.36 5.25 -9.84
N LYS A 122 -11.84 4.36 -10.73
CA LYS A 122 -13.14 3.71 -10.59
C LYS A 122 -13.20 2.76 -9.38
N GLN A 123 -12.10 2.07 -9.05
CA GLN A 123 -12.02 1.21 -7.86
C GLN A 123 -12.17 1.97 -6.55
N ARG A 124 -11.70 3.22 -6.48
CA ARG A 124 -11.86 4.09 -5.29
C ARG A 124 -13.32 4.52 -5.08
N GLN A 125 -14.13 4.57 -6.15
CA GLN A 125 -15.55 4.89 -6.07
C GLN A 125 -16.32 3.62 -5.66
N ARG A 126 -17.03 3.60 -4.51
CA ARG A 126 -17.73 2.42 -3.91
C ARG A 126 -18.58 1.61 -4.89
N GLN A 127 -18.49 0.27 -4.88
CA GLN A 127 -19.03 -0.73 -5.83
C GLN A 127 -20.47 -0.55 -6.40
N SER A 128 -20.62 -0.77 -7.71
CA SER A 128 -21.88 -1.13 -8.37
C SER A 128 -21.65 -2.15 -9.50
N SER A 129 -22.55 -3.10 -9.70
CA SER A 129 -22.36 -4.24 -10.62
C SER A 129 -22.12 -3.85 -12.08
N GLN A 130 -22.62 -2.70 -12.53
CA GLN A 130 -22.41 -2.19 -13.88
C GLN A 130 -20.99 -1.64 -14.10
N ARG A 131 -20.28 -1.25 -13.03
CA ARG A 131 -18.86 -0.85 -13.10
C ARG A 131 -17.96 -2.06 -13.31
N ASP A 132 -18.31 -3.22 -12.75
CA ASP A 132 -17.50 -4.43 -12.85
C ASP A 132 -17.35 -4.89 -14.30
N ALA A 133 -18.44 -4.84 -15.08
CA ALA A 133 -18.40 -5.15 -16.51
C ALA A 133 -17.56 -4.15 -17.33
N GLY A 134 -17.60 -2.86 -16.97
CA GLY A 134 -16.79 -1.83 -17.61
C GLY A 134 -15.30 -1.98 -17.33
N MET A 135 -14.93 -2.29 -16.08
CA MET A 135 -13.54 -2.51 -15.69
C MET A 135 -12.96 -3.77 -16.34
N ALA A 136 -13.72 -4.87 -16.41
CA ALA A 136 -13.29 -6.09 -17.09
C ALA A 136 -12.94 -5.84 -18.58
N ARG A 137 -13.76 -5.05 -19.29
CA ARG A 137 -13.45 -4.65 -20.68
C ARG A 137 -12.15 -3.85 -20.78
N VAL A 138 -11.88 -2.96 -19.81
CA VAL A 138 -10.65 -2.17 -19.80
C VAL A 138 -9.43 -3.04 -19.43
N GLU A 139 -9.59 -4.05 -18.60
CA GLU A 139 -8.54 -5.05 -18.34
C GLU A 139 -8.18 -5.85 -19.60
N ASP A 140 -9.16 -6.20 -20.44
CA ASP A 140 -8.93 -6.82 -21.74
C ASP A 140 -8.15 -5.89 -22.69
N LEU A 141 -8.45 -4.58 -22.66
CA LEU A 141 -7.68 -3.57 -23.40
C LEU A 141 -6.23 -3.48 -22.88
N VAL A 142 -6.01 -3.57 -21.57
CA VAL A 142 -4.66 -3.65 -20.99
C VAL A 142 -3.93 -4.90 -21.46
N SER A 143 -4.61 -6.05 -21.53
CA SER A 143 -4.04 -7.30 -22.05
C SER A 143 -3.66 -7.16 -23.52
N THR A 144 -4.51 -6.54 -24.33
CA THR A 144 -4.27 -6.24 -25.74
C THR A 144 -3.04 -5.33 -25.90
N ALA A 145 -2.99 -4.21 -25.17
CA ALA A 145 -1.87 -3.28 -25.23
C ALA A 145 -0.54 -3.93 -24.79
N LYS A 146 -0.57 -4.82 -23.79
CA LYS A 146 0.62 -5.61 -23.41
C LYS A 146 1.07 -6.52 -24.54
N LYS A 147 0.15 -7.21 -25.22
CA LYS A 147 0.50 -8.07 -26.36
C LYS A 147 1.13 -7.25 -27.47
N GLU A 148 0.57 -6.08 -27.81
CA GLU A 148 1.17 -5.18 -28.80
C GLU A 148 2.56 -4.70 -28.37
N LEU A 149 2.74 -4.35 -27.09
CA LEU A 149 4.05 -4.00 -26.54
C LEU A 149 5.08 -5.12 -26.72
N LEU A 150 4.70 -6.38 -26.47
CA LEU A 150 5.61 -7.53 -26.67
C LEU A 150 5.96 -7.75 -28.14
N MET A 151 5.15 -7.25 -29.07
CA MET A 151 5.40 -7.35 -30.50
C MET A 151 6.29 -6.23 -31.04
N THR A 152 6.58 -5.18 -30.28
CA THR A 152 7.50 -4.12 -30.73
C THR A 152 8.93 -4.66 -30.84
N VAL A 153 9.69 -4.16 -31.81
CA VAL A 153 11.05 -4.65 -32.11
C VAL A 153 11.96 -4.53 -30.89
N ASP A 154 11.88 -3.41 -30.16
CA ASP A 154 12.67 -3.20 -28.93
C ASP A 154 12.35 -4.25 -27.87
N ALA A 155 11.05 -4.52 -27.64
CA ALA A 155 10.63 -5.54 -26.68
C ALA A 155 11.03 -6.95 -27.12
N GLN A 156 11.06 -7.22 -28.42
CA GLN A 156 11.52 -8.49 -28.97
C GLN A 156 13.02 -8.72 -28.73
N ASP A 157 13.87 -7.69 -28.86
CA ASP A 157 15.30 -7.80 -28.56
C ASP A 157 15.54 -8.14 -27.09
N TYR A 158 14.87 -7.44 -26.17
CA TYR A 158 14.93 -7.79 -24.74
C TYR A 158 14.42 -9.20 -24.45
N ARG A 159 13.36 -9.63 -25.15
CA ARG A 159 12.82 -10.99 -25.01
C ARG A 159 13.82 -12.04 -25.46
N LEU A 160 14.51 -11.83 -26.58
CA LEU A 160 15.53 -12.76 -27.08
C LEU A 160 16.71 -12.86 -26.10
N LYS A 161 17.25 -11.72 -25.64
CA LYS A 161 18.31 -11.69 -24.62
C LYS A 161 17.91 -12.38 -23.33
N LEU A 162 16.65 -12.21 -22.90
CA LEU A 162 16.12 -12.88 -21.72
C LEU A 162 16.05 -14.40 -21.91
N LEU A 163 15.59 -14.86 -23.08
CA LEU A 163 15.50 -16.29 -23.39
C LEU A 163 16.89 -16.95 -23.44
N ASP A 164 17.86 -16.28 -24.07
CA ASP A 164 19.26 -16.71 -24.10
C ASP A 164 19.84 -16.85 -22.67
N THR A 165 19.59 -15.84 -21.82
CA THR A 165 20.01 -15.90 -20.41
C THR A 165 19.34 -17.06 -19.64
N ILE A 166 18.07 -17.37 -19.93
CA ILE A 166 17.36 -18.48 -19.29
C ILE A 166 17.96 -19.82 -19.72
N GLU A 167 18.31 -19.97 -20.98
CA GLU A 167 18.95 -21.18 -21.51
C GLU A 167 20.34 -21.36 -20.89
N GLN A 168 21.16 -20.31 -20.88
CA GLN A 168 22.47 -20.32 -20.23
C GLN A 168 22.37 -20.71 -18.74
N LEU A 169 21.45 -20.10 -17.98
CA LEU A 169 21.27 -20.43 -16.56
C LEU A 169 20.84 -21.89 -16.33
N ARG A 170 20.06 -22.47 -17.25
CA ARG A 170 19.65 -23.88 -17.19
C ARG A 170 20.83 -24.80 -17.46
N GLU A 171 21.64 -24.49 -18.47
CA GLU A 171 22.86 -25.25 -18.77
C GLU A 171 23.85 -25.20 -17.60
N GLU A 172 24.08 -24.01 -17.04
CA GLU A 172 24.93 -23.85 -15.85
C GLU A 172 24.38 -24.66 -14.67
N SER A 173 23.06 -24.62 -14.43
CA SER A 173 22.42 -25.39 -13.36
C SER A 173 22.58 -26.90 -13.52
N GLU A 174 22.38 -27.42 -14.73
CA GLU A 174 22.57 -28.84 -15.01
C GLU A 174 24.05 -29.23 -14.94
N SER A 175 24.97 -28.37 -15.39
CA SER A 175 26.41 -28.62 -15.29
C SER A 175 26.87 -28.71 -13.82
N MET A 176 26.40 -27.82 -12.95
CA MET A 176 26.71 -27.85 -11.52
C MET A 176 26.13 -29.10 -10.85
N LYS A 177 24.93 -29.52 -11.25
CA LYS A 177 24.28 -30.72 -10.73
C LYS A 177 25.05 -32.00 -11.10
N ILE A 178 25.56 -32.08 -12.33
CA ILE A 178 26.45 -33.16 -12.78
C ILE A 178 27.74 -33.16 -11.96
N GLN A 179 28.37 -32.00 -11.79
CA GLN A 179 29.59 -31.87 -10.96
C GLN A 179 29.34 -32.35 -9.52
N LEU A 180 28.22 -31.97 -8.90
CA LEU A 180 27.86 -32.42 -7.56
C LEU A 180 27.63 -33.94 -7.49
N GLN A 181 27.01 -34.55 -8.50
CA GLN A 181 26.86 -36.00 -8.56
C GLN A 181 28.21 -36.70 -8.65
N GLU A 182 29.14 -36.17 -9.46
CA GLU A 182 30.47 -36.73 -9.62
C GLU A 182 31.30 -36.60 -8.33
N PHE A 183 31.33 -35.41 -7.71
CA PHE A 183 31.96 -35.21 -6.41
C PHE A 183 31.36 -36.13 -5.32
N ARG A 184 30.03 -36.36 -5.35
CA ARG A 184 29.39 -37.31 -4.44
C ARG A 184 29.86 -38.74 -4.68
N LYS A 185 29.95 -39.18 -5.94
CA LYS A 185 30.48 -40.51 -6.31
C LYS A 185 31.94 -40.68 -5.89
N GLN A 186 32.76 -39.65 -6.06
CA GLN A 186 34.16 -39.63 -5.63
C GLN A 186 34.29 -39.71 -4.10
N LYS A 187 33.44 -38.98 -3.37
CA LYS A 187 33.41 -39.04 -1.90
C LYS A 187 32.91 -40.39 -1.38
N SER A 188 31.93 -41.01 -2.04
CA SER A 188 31.46 -42.35 -1.68
C SER A 188 32.47 -43.46 -2.03
N SER A 189 33.23 -43.31 -3.12
CA SER A 189 34.30 -44.26 -3.48
C SER A 189 35.55 -44.11 -2.62
N GLY A 190 35.89 -42.89 -2.19
CA GLY A 190 36.94 -42.65 -1.18
C GLY A 190 36.58 -43.16 0.23
N ALA A 191 35.30 -43.07 0.62
CA ALA A 191 34.82 -43.56 1.92
C ALA A 191 34.81 -45.11 2.04
N LEU A 192 34.85 -45.85 0.93
CA LEU A 192 34.99 -47.32 0.93
C LEU A 192 36.42 -47.79 1.28
N SER A 193 37.40 -46.88 1.40
CA SER A 193 38.79 -47.19 1.81
C SER A 193 39.13 -46.82 3.27
N SER A 194 38.18 -46.30 4.05
CA SER A 194 38.41 -45.92 5.44
C SER A 194 37.14 -46.14 6.27
N GLY A 195 36.86 -47.40 6.60
CA GLY A 195 35.66 -47.74 7.38
C GLY A 195 35.45 -49.21 7.64
N ALA A 196 36.52 -49.98 7.91
CA ALA A 196 36.37 -51.24 8.61
C ALA A 196 36.20 -50.96 10.11
N PHE A 197 34.96 -50.81 10.57
CA PHE A 197 34.62 -51.09 11.96
C PHE A 197 33.22 -51.71 12.05
N SER A 198 33.14 -52.73 12.90
CA SER A 198 32.16 -53.82 12.92
C SER A 198 30.73 -53.44 13.31
N GLN A 199 29.81 -54.22 12.72
CA GLN A 199 28.60 -54.88 13.25
C GLN A 199 28.30 -54.62 14.75
N THR A 200 27.06 -54.40 15.22
CA THR A 200 25.88 -55.30 15.10
C THR A 200 24.53 -54.59 15.41
N PRO A 201 23.37 -55.25 15.10
CA PRO A 201 22.01 -54.72 15.22
C PRO A 201 21.34 -55.06 16.57
N GLY A 202 20.38 -54.23 17.02
CA GLY A 202 19.64 -54.51 18.25
C GLY A 202 18.41 -53.62 18.50
N SER A 203 17.24 -54.21 18.22
CA SER A 203 15.93 -54.02 18.85
C SER A 203 15.15 -52.71 18.72
N SER A 204 14.00 -52.87 18.07
CA SER A 204 12.79 -52.04 18.17
C SER A 204 12.30 -51.83 19.60
N GLY A 205 11.86 -50.60 19.86
CA GLY A 205 10.63 -50.19 20.56
C GLY A 205 10.36 -50.65 21.98
N ILE A 206 10.32 -49.69 22.92
CA ILE A 206 9.19 -49.47 23.84
C ILE A 206 9.06 -47.96 24.08
N VAL A 207 7.85 -47.47 23.87
CA VAL A 207 7.33 -46.16 24.28
C VAL A 207 6.90 -46.29 25.75
N ASP A 208 7.34 -45.40 26.64
CA ASP A 208 6.44 -44.96 27.72
C ASP A 208 6.78 -43.55 28.22
N ASN A 209 5.70 -42.85 28.51
CA ASN A 209 5.51 -41.44 28.76
C ASN A 209 5.35 -41.22 30.26
N SER A 210 6.10 -40.30 30.87
CA SER A 210 5.71 -39.77 32.17
C SER A 210 6.03 -38.28 32.29
N ILE A 211 4.95 -37.52 32.39
CA ILE A 211 4.87 -36.10 32.71
C ILE A 211 5.09 -35.95 34.22
N GLY A 212 5.92 -34.99 34.63
CA GLY A 212 6.08 -34.62 36.04
C GLY A 212 6.89 -33.33 36.21
N GLN A 213 6.18 -32.23 36.39
CA GLN A 213 6.67 -30.87 36.55
C GLN A 213 7.50 -30.63 37.83
N SER A 214 8.51 -29.77 37.65
CA SER A 214 8.94 -28.68 38.56
C SER A 214 9.47 -29.03 39.96
N ARG A 215 10.74 -28.70 40.21
CA ARG A 215 11.14 -27.58 41.10
C ARG A 215 12.67 -27.43 41.19
N ASP A 216 13.06 -26.17 41.32
CA ASP A 216 14.34 -25.67 41.83
C ASP A 216 15.64 -26.17 41.19
N ARG A 217 16.14 -25.36 40.25
CA ARG A 217 17.56 -25.02 40.27
C ARG A 217 17.76 -23.53 40.01
N LEU A 218 17.96 -22.81 41.10
CA LEU A 218 18.61 -21.50 41.13
C LEU A 218 20.07 -21.71 40.68
N GLU A 219 20.41 -21.31 39.45
CA GLU A 219 21.79 -21.12 39.03
C GLU A 219 22.22 -19.68 39.37
N PRO A 220 23.43 -19.50 39.92
CA PRO A 220 23.87 -18.22 40.46
C PRO A 220 24.29 -17.25 39.36
N ASN A 221 24.04 -15.98 39.66
CA ASN A 221 24.47 -14.79 38.95
C ASN A 221 25.94 -14.91 38.43
N ARG A 222 26.10 -14.96 37.10
CA ARG A 222 27.37 -14.68 36.41
C ARG A 222 27.15 -13.46 35.50
N PRO A 223 28.08 -12.50 35.50
CA PRO A 223 27.84 -11.16 35.01
C PRO A 223 27.55 -11.12 33.51
N ASN A 224 26.68 -10.18 33.16
CA ASN A 224 26.47 -9.64 31.83
C ASN A 224 27.83 -9.36 31.17
N THR A 225 28.26 -10.25 30.28
CA THR A 225 29.37 -10.02 29.36
C THR A 225 28.86 -10.27 27.95
N GLN A 226 28.33 -9.20 27.37
CA GLN A 226 28.46 -8.96 25.94
C GLN A 226 29.91 -9.26 25.54
N THR A 227 30.16 -10.28 24.73
CA THR A 227 31.43 -10.38 24.00
C THR A 227 31.29 -11.25 22.75
N SER A 228 31.35 -10.56 21.61
CA SER A 228 31.94 -11.00 20.34
C SER A 228 31.39 -12.26 19.67
N GLN A 229 30.21 -12.17 19.06
CA GLN A 229 30.08 -12.77 17.72
C GLN A 229 30.95 -11.91 16.79
N GLY A 230 31.98 -12.52 16.20
CA GLY A 230 33.02 -11.81 15.48
C GLY A 230 32.44 -10.86 14.44
N ARG A 231 32.73 -9.57 14.59
CA ARG A 231 32.32 -8.49 13.68
C ARG A 231 32.71 -8.88 12.24
N ARG A 232 31.77 -9.40 11.46
CA ARG A 232 32.04 -9.92 10.13
C ARG A 232 31.99 -8.75 9.15
N ILE A 233 33.06 -8.57 8.38
CA ILE A 233 33.12 -7.51 7.37
C ILE A 233 32.75 -8.11 6.02
N TYR A 234 31.78 -7.50 5.35
CA TYR A 234 31.31 -7.87 4.02
C TYR A 234 31.74 -6.81 3.01
N THR A 235 32.33 -7.24 1.89
CA THR A 235 32.64 -6.35 0.76
C THR A 235 31.50 -6.42 -0.23
N VAL A 236 30.85 -5.29 -0.47
CA VAL A 236 29.69 -5.15 -1.36
C VAL A 236 30.10 -5.50 -2.79
N GLN A 237 29.32 -6.35 -3.44
CA GLN A 237 29.52 -6.74 -4.84
C GLN A 237 28.64 -5.91 -5.78
N GLU A 238 28.90 -6.03 -7.08
CA GLU A 238 28.07 -5.38 -8.08
C GLU A 238 26.62 -5.91 -8.00
N ARG A 239 25.64 -5.00 -7.99
CA ARG A 239 24.19 -5.29 -7.91
C ARG A 239 23.69 -5.84 -6.56
N ASP A 240 24.49 -5.72 -5.51
CA ASP A 240 24.04 -5.95 -4.14
C ASP A 240 23.04 -4.89 -3.66
N SER A 241 22.21 -5.29 -2.70
CA SER A 241 21.40 -4.38 -1.90
C SER A 241 21.43 -4.81 -0.45
N LEU A 242 21.18 -3.90 0.49
CA LEU A 242 21.15 -4.24 1.91
C LEU A 242 20.15 -5.37 2.22
N TYR A 243 19.04 -5.43 1.48
CA TYR A 243 18.07 -6.53 1.55
C TYR A 243 18.65 -7.88 1.13
N LYS A 244 19.41 -7.93 0.03
CA LYS A 244 20.06 -9.15 -0.45
C LYS A 244 21.14 -9.62 0.52
N ILE A 245 21.99 -8.69 0.98
CA ILE A 245 23.05 -8.97 1.96
C ILE A 245 22.42 -9.47 3.27
N SER A 246 21.36 -8.83 3.76
CA SER A 246 20.63 -9.25 4.96
C SER A 246 20.05 -10.66 4.83
N ARG A 247 19.41 -10.96 3.69
CA ARG A 247 18.90 -12.31 3.42
C ARG A 247 20.03 -13.35 3.39
N GLN A 248 21.19 -13.01 2.82
CA GLN A 248 22.33 -13.93 2.75
C GLN A 248 22.99 -14.16 4.12
N MET A 249 23.09 -13.12 4.95
CA MET A 249 23.80 -13.19 6.23
C MET A 249 22.90 -13.65 7.38
N TYR A 250 21.64 -13.22 7.40
CA TYR A 250 20.70 -13.49 8.49
C TYR A 250 19.55 -14.43 8.10
N GLY A 251 19.39 -14.75 6.81
CA GLY A 251 18.21 -15.47 6.30
C GLY A 251 16.95 -14.60 6.19
N ASP A 252 16.95 -13.40 6.79
CA ASP A 252 15.81 -12.49 6.80
C ASP A 252 16.16 -11.17 6.08
N PRO A 253 15.50 -10.82 4.97
CA PRO A 253 15.72 -9.55 4.28
C PRO A 253 15.30 -8.32 5.11
N SER A 254 14.46 -8.48 6.13
CA SER A 254 13.91 -7.37 6.94
C SER A 254 14.93 -6.77 7.91
N ARG A 255 16.00 -7.51 8.20
CA ARG A 255 17.10 -7.14 9.10
C ARG A 255 18.16 -6.22 8.45
N TRP A 256 17.90 -5.76 7.23
CA TRP A 256 18.78 -4.84 6.50
C TRP A 256 19.04 -3.51 7.26
N ARG A 257 18.09 -3.07 8.11
CA ARG A 257 18.24 -1.87 8.94
C ARG A 257 19.36 -2.01 9.96
N GLU A 258 19.58 -3.21 10.51
CA GLU A 258 20.66 -3.46 11.45
C GLU A 258 22.04 -3.27 10.79
N ILE A 259 22.16 -3.69 9.53
CA ILE A 259 23.37 -3.45 8.72
C ILE A 259 23.54 -1.95 8.49
N LEU A 260 22.48 -1.23 8.12
CA LEU A 260 22.58 0.21 7.89
C LEU A 260 22.96 0.97 9.16
N ASP A 261 22.35 0.63 10.30
CA ASP A 261 22.59 1.28 11.59
C ASP A 261 24.00 1.03 12.11
N ALA A 262 24.55 -0.17 11.90
CA ALA A 262 25.94 -0.48 12.24
C ALA A 262 26.97 0.24 11.35
N ASN A 263 26.55 0.75 10.19
CA ASN A 263 27.42 1.36 9.19
C ASN A 263 27.11 2.82 8.89
N ARG A 264 26.35 3.54 9.73
CA ARG A 264 25.96 4.95 9.49
C ARG A 264 27.14 5.88 9.18
N GLY A 265 28.33 5.58 9.69
CA GLY A 265 29.55 6.36 9.42
C GLY A 265 30.13 6.17 8.01
N VAL A 266 29.85 5.05 7.34
CA VAL A 266 30.36 4.73 5.99
C VAL A 266 29.22 4.71 4.95
N LEU A 267 28.00 4.42 5.38
CA LEU A 267 26.79 4.37 4.57
C LEU A 267 25.67 5.17 5.26
N PRO A 268 25.56 6.49 4.99
CA PRO A 268 24.52 7.33 5.57
C PRO A 268 23.09 6.90 5.18
N SER A 269 22.88 6.53 3.91
CA SER A 269 21.59 6.09 3.38
C SER A 269 21.70 4.86 2.47
N GLU A 270 20.60 4.12 2.30
CA GLU A 270 20.53 2.93 1.45
C GLU A 270 20.96 3.20 0.00
N SER A 271 20.56 4.36 -0.54
CA SER A 271 20.85 4.80 -1.91
C SER A 271 22.33 5.03 -2.20
N GLN A 272 23.18 5.09 -1.18
CA GLN A 272 24.62 5.36 -1.31
C GLN A 272 25.46 4.07 -1.27
N LEU A 273 24.82 2.90 -1.31
CA LEU A 273 25.52 1.63 -1.35
C LEU A 273 26.24 1.46 -2.68
N GLN A 274 27.56 1.32 -2.64
CA GLN A 274 28.42 1.14 -3.81
C GLN A 274 29.22 -0.17 -3.74
N PRO A 275 29.47 -0.83 -4.89
CA PRO A 275 30.38 -1.97 -4.95
C PRO A 275 31.77 -1.62 -4.40
N GLY A 276 32.39 -2.57 -3.69
CA GLY A 276 33.69 -2.40 -3.04
C GLY A 276 33.63 -1.80 -1.63
N MET A 277 32.48 -1.25 -1.19
CA MET A 277 32.32 -0.78 0.19
C MET A 277 32.44 -1.94 1.20
N ARG A 278 33.06 -1.68 2.34
CA ARG A 278 33.21 -2.67 3.43
C ARG A 278 32.20 -2.36 4.53
N LEU A 279 31.20 -3.23 4.68
CA LEU A 279 30.15 -3.10 5.68
C LEU A 279 30.40 -4.04 6.85
N ILE A 280 30.17 -3.54 8.05
CA ILE A 280 30.10 -4.32 9.28
C ILE A 280 28.76 -5.03 9.33
N ILE A 281 28.77 -6.34 9.52
CA ILE A 281 27.57 -7.15 9.73
C ILE A 281 27.50 -7.49 11.23
N PRO A 282 26.51 -6.93 11.97
CA PRO A 282 26.25 -7.24 13.38
C PRO A 282 26.01 -8.72 13.67
#